data_AF-A0A4Y3KJ13-F1
#
_entry.id   AF-A0A4Y3KJ13-F1
#
_cell.length_a   1.000
_cell.length_b   1.000
_cell.length_c   1.000
_cell.angle_alpha   90.00
_cell.angle_beta   90.00
_cell.angle_gamma   90.00
#
_symmetry.space_group_name_H-M   'P 1'
#
loop_
_entity.id
_entity.type
_entity.pdbx_description
1 polymer ?
#
loop_
_entity_poly.entity_id
_entity_poly.type
_entity_poly.pdbx_seq_one_letter_code
_entity_poly.pdbx_strand_id
1 'polypeptide(L)'
;MNEGQETLREGVWEEPAGTAGRSSSGCDCDEAVAELWAYLDSELEPIEAERVKEHLESCDGCLGEHDVELVVKKLVKRCWEQDEAAPADLRARIHATLTGVRVTETRVTQTRVTQTAVTQTGVSATRITETRIVES
;
A
#
# COMPACT_ATOMS: atom_id res chain seq x y z
N MET A 1 -48.01 -29.28 -36.67
CA MET A 1 -48.36 -27.91 -36.24
C MET A 1 -49.27 -28.07 -35.02
N ASN A 2 -48.89 -27.75 -33.80
CA ASN A 2 -48.41 -26.46 -33.34
C ASN A 2 -47.49 -26.65 -32.12
N GLU A 3 -46.39 -25.91 -32.14
CA GLU A 3 -45.29 -25.87 -31.18
C GLU A 3 -45.71 -25.02 -29.98
N GLY A 4 -46.03 -25.66 -28.86
CA GLY A 4 -46.23 -24.97 -27.58
C GLY A 4 -44.90 -24.62 -26.96
N GLN A 5 -44.39 -23.42 -27.26
CA GLN A 5 -43.21 -22.84 -26.63
C GLN A 5 -43.49 -22.58 -25.14
N GLU A 6 -43.07 -23.49 -24.27
CA GLU A 6 -43.04 -23.25 -22.82
C GLU A 6 -41.79 -22.42 -22.51
N THR A 7 -42.04 -21.15 -22.20
CA THR A 7 -41.06 -20.09 -21.98
C THR A 7 -40.10 -20.45 -20.84
N LEU A 8 -38.79 -20.44 -21.11
CA LEU A 8 -37.76 -20.36 -20.08
C LEU A 8 -38.09 -19.17 -19.17
N ARG A 9 -38.40 -19.47 -17.90
CA ARG A 9 -38.41 -18.47 -16.84
C ARG A 9 -36.96 -18.02 -16.65
N GLU A 10 -36.62 -16.90 -17.28
CA GLU A 10 -35.43 -16.14 -16.93
C GLU A 10 -35.54 -15.81 -15.43
N GLY A 11 -34.62 -16.33 -14.64
CA GLY A 11 -34.52 -16.04 -13.22
C GLY A 11 -34.16 -14.58 -13.03
N VAL A 12 -35.17 -13.72 -13.00
CA VAL A 12 -35.05 -12.37 -12.48
C VAL A 12 -34.65 -12.52 -11.02
N TRP A 13 -33.40 -12.17 -10.72
CA TRP A 13 -32.98 -11.95 -9.35
C TRP A 13 -33.74 -10.73 -8.83
N GLU A 14 -34.76 -10.97 -8.01
CA GLU A 14 -35.46 -9.91 -7.29
C GLU A 14 -34.57 -9.44 -6.14
N GLU A 15 -34.16 -8.18 -6.19
CA GLU A 15 -33.35 -7.57 -5.13
C GLU A 15 -34.20 -7.39 -3.85
N PRO A 16 -33.75 -7.92 -2.69
CA PRO A 16 -34.50 -7.74 -1.46
C PRO A 16 -34.45 -6.28 -1.04
N ALA A 17 -35.62 -5.69 -0.81
CA ALA A 17 -35.77 -4.34 -0.29
C ALA A 17 -35.04 -4.23 1.06
N GLY A 18 -33.85 -3.62 1.03
CA GLY A 18 -33.09 -3.26 2.23
C GLY A 18 -33.96 -2.43 3.15
N THR A 19 -34.21 -2.96 4.35
CA THR A 19 -34.93 -2.23 5.39
C THR A 19 -34.02 -1.12 5.87
N ALA A 20 -34.24 0.10 5.37
CA ALA A 20 -33.54 1.31 5.80
C ALA A 20 -33.82 1.60 7.28
N GLY A 21 -33.09 0.94 8.17
CA GLY A 21 -32.99 1.30 9.57
C GLY A 21 -32.20 2.60 9.66
N ARG A 22 -32.77 3.64 10.25
CA ARG A 22 -32.01 4.84 10.59
C ARG A 22 -31.48 4.65 12.01
N SER A 23 -30.23 4.23 12.14
CA SER A 23 -29.48 4.30 13.40
C SER A 23 -28.72 5.63 13.45
N SER A 24 -28.72 6.29 14.60
CA SER A 24 -28.32 7.69 14.77
C SER A 24 -26.81 7.91 14.97
N SER A 25 -25.97 7.02 14.42
CA SER A 25 -24.54 6.97 14.73
C SER A 25 -23.69 7.40 13.52
N GLY A 26 -23.71 8.69 13.15
CA GLY A 26 -22.75 9.33 12.22
C GLY A 26 -22.52 8.72 10.81
N CYS A 27 -23.21 7.64 10.48
CA CYS A 27 -23.11 6.78 9.31
C CYS A 27 -24.47 6.09 9.15
N ASP A 28 -25.07 6.19 7.98
CA ASP A 28 -26.35 5.54 7.67
C ASP A 28 -26.12 4.04 7.37
N CYS A 29 -27.13 3.19 7.56
CA CYS A 29 -27.00 1.75 7.30
C CYS A 29 -26.54 1.44 5.86
N ASP A 30 -26.99 2.23 4.89
CA ASP A 30 -26.60 2.05 3.48
C ASP A 30 -25.10 2.32 3.26
N GLU A 31 -24.54 3.32 3.96
CA GLU A 31 -23.10 3.63 3.94
C GLU A 31 -22.30 2.53 4.66
N ALA A 32 -22.77 2.08 5.82
CA ALA A 32 -22.12 1.01 6.57
C ALA A 32 -22.07 -0.32 5.80
N VAL A 33 -23.14 -0.67 5.07
CA VAL A 33 -23.20 -1.88 4.22
C VAL A 33 -22.32 -1.73 2.97
N ALA A 34 -22.28 -0.55 2.36
CA ALA A 34 -21.43 -0.29 1.19
C ALA A 34 -19.93 -0.47 1.53
N GLU A 35 -19.51 0.01 2.69
CA GLU A 35 -18.11 -0.04 3.15
C GLU A 35 -17.78 -1.33 3.93
N LEU A 36 -18.75 -2.21 4.18
CA LEU A 36 -18.59 -3.42 4.99
C LEU A 36 -17.49 -4.35 4.47
N TRP A 37 -17.40 -4.52 3.14
CA TRP A 37 -16.40 -5.39 2.52
C TRP A 37 -14.99 -4.86 2.71
N ALA A 38 -14.78 -3.56 2.44
CA ALA A 38 -13.51 -2.88 2.66
C ALA A 38 -13.12 -2.91 4.15
N TYR A 39 -14.09 -2.75 5.05
CA TYR A 39 -13.87 -2.92 6.49
C TYR A 39 -13.38 -4.34 6.84
N LEU A 40 -14.06 -5.37 6.33
CA LEU A 40 -13.72 -6.78 6.57
C LEU A 40 -12.34 -7.17 6.00
N ASP A 41 -11.90 -6.52 4.92
CA ASP A 41 -10.57 -6.73 4.32
C ASP A 41 -9.48 -5.80 4.90
N SER A 42 -9.83 -4.94 5.86
CA SER A 42 -8.93 -3.94 6.46
C SER A 42 -8.36 -2.96 5.44
N GLU A 43 -9.17 -2.59 4.43
CA GLU A 43 -8.81 -1.67 3.35
C GLU A 43 -9.25 -0.22 3.61
N LEU A 44 -9.99 0.04 4.68
CA LEU A 44 -10.44 1.38 5.07
C LEU A 44 -9.35 2.16 5.82
N GLU A 45 -9.38 3.49 5.69
CA GLU A 45 -8.57 4.36 6.54
C GLU A 45 -9.04 4.25 8.01
N PRO A 46 -8.16 4.51 9.00
CA PRO A 46 -8.47 4.30 10.42
C PRO A 46 -9.72 5.05 10.91
N ILE A 47 -9.97 6.23 10.36
CA ILE A 47 -11.14 7.07 10.72
C ILE A 47 -12.43 6.46 10.16
N GLU A 48 -12.38 5.95 8.93
CA GLU A 48 -13.53 5.33 8.25
C GLU A 48 -13.88 3.99 8.90
N ALA A 49 -12.85 3.21 9.23
CA ALA A 49 -13.01 1.95 9.95
C ALA A 49 -13.68 2.13 11.32
N GLU A 50 -13.34 3.18 12.07
CA GLU A 50 -13.97 3.44 13.37
C GLU A 50 -15.44 3.87 13.20
N ARG A 51 -15.77 4.66 12.18
CA ARG A 51 -17.18 5.04 11.87
C ARG A 51 -18.04 3.80 11.58
N VAL A 52 -17.55 2.89 10.74
CA VAL A 52 -18.26 1.65 10.41
C VAL A 52 -18.39 0.78 11.67
N LYS A 53 -17.34 0.69 12.48
CA LYS A 53 -17.36 -0.06 13.74
C LYS A 53 -18.39 0.48 14.74
N GLU A 54 -18.43 1.79 14.99
CA GLU A 54 -19.44 2.42 15.86
C GLU A 54 -20.87 2.15 15.35
N HIS A 55 -21.07 2.13 14.03
CA HIS A 55 -22.36 1.77 13.43
C HIS A 55 -22.71 0.29 13.70
N LEU A 56 -21.79 -0.64 13.45
CA LEU A 56 -22.00 -2.07 13.71
C LEU A 56 -22.31 -2.37 15.19
N GLU A 57 -21.67 -1.65 16.12
CA GLU A 57 -21.92 -1.79 17.55
C GLU A 57 -23.30 -1.23 17.99
N SER A 58 -23.88 -0.32 17.22
CA SER A 58 -25.16 0.33 17.52
C SER A 58 -26.35 -0.17 16.68
N CYS A 59 -26.11 -1.01 15.67
CA CYS A 59 -27.12 -1.49 14.73
C CYS A 59 -27.11 -3.02 14.61
N ASP A 60 -28.05 -3.70 15.29
CA ASP A 60 -28.18 -5.15 15.27
C ASP A 60 -28.38 -5.73 13.86
N GLY A 61 -29.02 -4.97 12.95
CA GLY A 61 -29.23 -5.39 11.56
C GLY A 61 -27.93 -5.50 10.78
N CYS A 62 -27.10 -4.46 10.84
CA CYS A 62 -25.79 -4.46 10.17
C CYS A 62 -24.80 -5.42 10.84
N LEU A 63 -24.90 -5.60 12.17
CA LEU A 63 -24.11 -6.60 12.89
C LEU A 63 -24.41 -8.03 12.41
N GLY A 64 -25.69 -8.34 12.17
CA GLY A 64 -26.09 -9.64 11.62
C GLY A 64 -25.49 -9.92 10.25
N GLU A 65 -25.49 -8.92 9.35
CA GLU A 65 -24.87 -9.04 8.02
C GLU A 65 -23.35 -9.25 8.12
N HIS A 66 -22.69 -8.45 8.96
CA HIS A 66 -21.26 -8.58 9.24
C HIS A 66 -20.88 -9.99 9.73
N ASP A 67 -21.68 -10.58 10.61
CA ASP A 67 -21.42 -11.92 11.15
C ASP A 67 -21.55 -13.01 10.08
N VAL A 68 -22.55 -12.91 9.19
CA VAL A 68 -22.69 -13.82 8.05
C VAL A 68 -21.45 -13.75 7.16
N GLU A 69 -21.02 -12.55 6.80
CA GLU A 69 -19.86 -12.36 5.93
C GLU A 69 -18.55 -12.83 6.56
N LEU A 70 -18.37 -12.64 7.87
CA LEU A 70 -17.25 -13.21 8.61
C LEU A 70 -17.23 -14.74 8.57
N VAL A 71 -18.41 -15.38 8.67
CA VAL A 71 -18.50 -16.84 8.58
C VAL A 71 -18.11 -17.30 7.18
N VAL A 72 -18.60 -16.64 6.13
CA VAL A 72 -18.25 -16.95 4.74
C VAL A 72 -16.75 -16.81 4.51
N LYS A 73 -16.13 -15.69 4.89
CA LYS A 73 -14.68 -15.48 4.79
C LYS A 73 -13.89 -16.56 5.53
N LYS A 74 -14.32 -16.97 6.72
CA LYS A 74 -13.68 -18.07 7.49
C LYS A 74 -13.82 -19.42 6.80
N LEU A 75 -14.95 -19.70 6.18
CA LEU A 75 -15.18 -20.94 5.43
C LEU A 75 -14.27 -21.03 4.21
N VAL A 76 -14.23 -19.97 3.39
CA VAL A 76 -13.36 -19.91 2.20
C VAL A 76 -11.90 -20.09 2.59
N LYS A 77 -11.45 -19.39 3.64
CA LYS A 77 -10.08 -19.53 4.16
C LYS A 77 -9.76 -20.97 4.55
N ARG A 78 -10.67 -21.65 5.25
CA ARG A 78 -10.47 -23.04 5.66
C ARG A 78 -10.34 -23.98 4.46
N CYS A 79 -11.16 -23.82 3.44
CA CYS A 79 -11.09 -24.64 2.23
C CYS A 79 -9.72 -24.49 1.55
N TRP A 80 -9.24 -23.25 1.36
CA TRP A 80 -7.95 -23.01 0.72
C TRP A 80 -6.75 -23.50 1.54
N GLU A 81 -6.82 -23.45 2.87
CA GLU A 81 -5.78 -24.01 3.75
C GLU A 81 -5.69 -25.54 3.64
N GLN A 82 -6.79 -26.21 3.32
CA GLN A 82 -6.87 -27.67 3.23
C GLN A 82 -6.50 -28.20 1.84
N ASP A 83 -6.84 -27.46 0.78
CA ASP A 83 -6.67 -27.94 -0.61
C ASP A 83 -5.27 -27.63 -1.19
N GLU A 84 -4.68 -26.45 -0.94
CA GLU A 84 -3.46 -26.06 -1.68
C GLU A 84 -2.55 -25.10 -0.89
N ALA A 85 -1.96 -25.60 0.20
CA ALA A 85 -0.99 -24.82 0.96
C ALA A 85 0.20 -24.38 0.07
N ALA A 86 0.55 -23.08 0.10
CA ALA A 86 1.61 -22.51 -0.75
C ALA A 86 2.90 -23.34 -0.67
N PRO A 87 3.57 -23.71 -1.79
CA PRO A 87 4.75 -24.57 -1.76
C PRO A 87 5.84 -24.06 -0.80
N ALA A 88 6.47 -24.98 -0.07
CA ALA A 88 7.42 -24.64 0.99
C ALA A 88 8.60 -23.78 0.48
N ASP A 89 9.06 -24.03 -0.75
CA ASP A 89 10.11 -23.26 -1.41
C ASP A 89 9.72 -21.78 -1.61
N LEU A 90 8.49 -21.53 -2.07
CA LEU A 90 7.99 -20.17 -2.28
C LEU A 90 7.89 -19.42 -0.95
N ARG A 91 7.38 -20.07 0.09
CA ARG A 91 7.31 -19.48 1.44
C ARG A 91 8.71 -19.13 1.96
N ALA A 92 9.67 -20.04 1.82
CA ALA A 92 11.05 -19.82 2.26
C ALA A 92 11.69 -18.62 1.53
N ARG A 93 11.48 -18.50 0.21
CA ARG A 93 11.97 -17.37 -0.59
C ARG A 93 11.36 -16.04 -0.16
N ILE A 94 10.03 -15.99 0.03
CA ILE A 94 9.33 -14.78 0.49
C ILE A 94 9.85 -14.34 1.87
N HIS A 95 9.96 -15.28 2.82
CA HIS A 95 10.49 -14.98 4.15
C HIS A 95 11.93 -14.45 4.10
N ALA A 96 12.80 -15.07 3.29
CA ALA A 96 14.18 -14.61 3.11
C ALA A 96 14.24 -13.19 2.53
N THR A 97 13.38 -12.87 1.55
CA THR A 97 13.30 -11.52 0.99
C THR A 97 12.80 -10.52 2.02
N LEU A 98 11.69 -10.79 2.71
CA LEU A 98 11.10 -9.87 3.69
C LEU A 98 12.05 -9.60 4.87
N THR A 99 12.76 -10.61 5.34
CA THR A 99 13.75 -10.45 6.43
C THR A 99 15.05 -9.79 5.97
N GLY A 100 15.40 -9.91 4.69
CA GLY A 100 16.60 -9.32 4.10
C GLY A 100 16.47 -7.84 3.71
N VAL A 101 15.26 -7.31 3.54
CA VAL A 101 15.04 -5.90 3.18
C VAL A 101 15.33 -4.99 4.38
N ARG A 102 16.57 -4.50 4.46
CA ARG A 102 16.92 -3.34 5.29
C ARG A 102 16.70 -2.06 4.50
N VAL A 103 15.77 -1.21 4.95
CA VAL A 103 15.67 0.17 4.50
C VAL A 103 16.86 0.94 5.08
N THR A 104 17.93 1.09 4.30
CA THR A 104 19.03 1.98 4.66
C THR A 104 18.67 3.39 4.24
N GLU A 105 18.17 4.18 5.19
CA GLU A 105 18.02 5.62 5.03
C GLU A 105 19.41 6.23 4.75
N THR A 106 19.65 6.59 3.49
CA THR A 106 20.94 7.16 3.08
C THR A 106 20.90 8.65 3.38
N ARG A 107 21.41 9.03 4.56
CA ARG A 107 21.49 10.43 4.98
C ARG A 107 22.53 11.18 4.14
N VAL A 108 22.06 12.02 3.22
CA VAL A 108 22.92 12.95 2.47
C VAL A 108 23.34 14.08 3.40
N THR A 109 24.58 14.06 3.88
CA THR A 109 25.18 15.21 4.57
C THR A 109 25.82 16.14 3.56
N GLN A 110 25.32 17.37 3.47
CA GLN A 110 25.78 18.42 2.57
C GLN A 110 27.30 18.61 2.66
N THR A 111 28.02 18.38 1.56
CA THR A 111 29.46 18.62 1.48
C THR A 111 29.71 20.09 1.15
N ARG A 112 30.33 20.82 2.08
CA ARG A 112 30.67 22.24 1.91
C ARG A 112 31.89 22.35 0.99
N VAL A 113 31.72 23.02 -0.15
CA VAL A 113 32.82 23.39 -1.03
C VAL A 113 33.56 24.58 -0.40
N THR A 114 34.84 24.40 -0.09
CA THR A 114 35.73 25.51 0.32
C THR A 114 36.55 25.98 -0.87
N GLN A 115 36.54 27.28 -1.09
CA GLN A 115 37.12 27.95 -2.25
C GLN A 115 38.65 27.84 -2.29
N THR A 116 39.22 27.63 -3.48
CA THR A 116 40.67 27.51 -3.70
C THR A 116 41.30 28.90 -3.77
N ALA A 117 42.25 29.19 -2.86
CA ALA A 117 43.02 30.42 -2.89
C ALA A 117 44.11 30.33 -3.97
N VAL A 118 44.07 31.25 -4.93
CA VAL A 118 45.10 31.42 -5.96
C VAL A 118 46.17 32.36 -5.41
N THR A 119 47.37 31.85 -5.16
CA THR A 119 48.54 32.68 -4.85
C THR A 119 49.37 32.88 -6.11
N GLN A 120 49.51 34.13 -6.55
CA GLN A 120 50.36 34.49 -7.69
C GLN A 120 51.82 34.15 -7.42
N THR A 121 52.43 33.39 -8.32
CA THR A 121 53.88 33.20 -8.39
C THR A 121 54.51 34.36 -9.15
N GLY A 122 55.10 35.31 -8.43
CA GLY A 122 55.99 36.30 -9.02
C GLY A 122 57.33 35.66 -9.34
N VAL A 123 57.65 35.49 -10.62
CA VAL A 123 58.98 35.05 -11.07
C VAL A 123 59.76 36.31 -11.45
N SER A 124 60.65 36.76 -10.58
CA SER A 124 61.59 37.85 -10.88
C SER A 124 62.89 37.26 -11.40
N ALA A 125 63.11 37.39 -12.71
CA ALA A 125 64.29 36.90 -13.41
C ALA A 125 65.58 37.58 -12.93
N THR A 126 66.62 36.78 -12.66
CA THR A 126 67.97 37.26 -12.35
C THR A 126 68.78 37.41 -13.65
N ARG A 127 69.37 38.59 -13.85
CA ARG A 127 70.20 38.91 -15.01
C ARG A 127 71.60 38.34 -14.82
N ILE A 128 72.05 37.52 -15.79
CA ILE A 128 73.39 36.94 -15.84
C ILE A 128 74.38 38.03 -16.26
N THR A 129 75.51 38.09 -15.56
CA THR A 129 76.62 39.02 -15.77
C THR A 129 77.46 38.68 -17.00
N GLU A 130 77.91 39.73 -17.68
CA GLU A 130 78.77 39.71 -18.86
C GLU A 130 80.13 39.06 -18.56
N THR A 131 80.58 38.17 -19.44
CA THR A 131 81.88 37.49 -19.35
C THR A 131 82.86 38.18 -20.29
N ARG A 132 83.90 38.81 -19.73
CA ARG A 132 85.02 39.37 -20.51
C ARG A 132 86.14 38.35 -20.58
N ILE A 133 86.39 37.85 -21.78
CA ILE A 133 87.56 37.01 -22.09
C ILE A 133 88.74 37.95 -22.37
N VAL A 134 89.90 37.66 -21.79
CA VAL A 134 91.18 38.33 -22.05
C VAL A 134 92.21 37.27 -22.40
N GLU A 135 92.70 37.30 -23.64
CA GLU A 135 93.83 36.53 -24.19
C GLU A 135 94.36 37.38 -25.37
N SER A 136 95.65 37.53 -25.68
CA SER A 136 96.96 37.25 -25.06
C SER A 136 98.01 37.93 -25.95
#